data_AF-G4HPC3-F1
#
_entry.id   AF-G4HPC3-F1
#
_cell.length_a   1.000
_cell.length_b   1.000
_cell.length_c   1.000
_cell.angle_alpha   90.00
_cell.angle_beta   90.00
_cell.angle_gamma   90.00
#
_symmetry.space_group_name_H-M   'P 1'
#
loop_
_entity.id
_entity.type
_entity.pdbx_description
1 polymer ?
#
loop_
_entity_poly.entity_id
_entity_poly.type
_entity_poly.pdbx_seq_one_letter_code
_entity_poly.pdbx_strand_id
1 'polypeptide(L)'
;MNNYGFYGYPPPTGYSPSSFYSAPPTTPGHLAPRASAVPLHVNYVTLVEPMFMDHLLKHKGAKITVVTTAGKVEGILSGVTADHIQLTVGDNKALHIRLAQVVYFEGVPY
;
A
#
# COMPACT_ATOMS: atom_id res chain seq x y z
N MET A 1 -45.92 -18.07 -17.52
CA MET A 1 -45.01 -18.30 -16.38
C MET A 1 -44.15 -17.06 -16.20
N ASN A 2 -44.25 -16.48 -14.99
CA ASN A 2 -43.35 -15.56 -14.29
C ASN A 2 -43.17 -14.14 -14.83
N ASN A 3 -44.19 -13.36 -14.47
CA ASN A 3 -44.28 -11.90 -14.39
C ASN A 3 -43.50 -11.41 -13.15
N TYR A 4 -42.41 -10.66 -13.33
CA TYR A 4 -41.80 -9.88 -12.24
C TYR A 4 -42.26 -8.44 -12.37
N GLY A 5 -43.34 -8.14 -11.65
CA GLY A 5 -43.89 -6.81 -11.52
C GLY A 5 -42.89 -5.85 -10.88
N PHE A 6 -42.56 -4.80 -11.61
CA PHE A 6 -42.04 -3.57 -11.03
C PHE A 6 -43.17 -2.94 -10.21
N TYR A 7 -43.04 -2.95 -8.89
CA TYR A 7 -43.84 -2.11 -8.00
C TYR A 7 -43.36 -0.66 -8.14
N GLY A 8 -43.73 -0.02 -9.26
CA GLY A 8 -43.70 1.43 -9.41
C GLY A 8 -45.04 1.98 -8.95
N TYR A 9 -45.03 2.96 -8.04
CA TYR A 9 -46.24 3.69 -7.64
C TYR A 9 -47.01 4.19 -8.87
N PRO A 10 -48.35 4.14 -8.88
CA PRO A 10 -49.12 4.73 -9.96
C PRO A 10 -48.84 6.25 -10.01
N PRO A 11 -48.59 6.82 -11.19
CA PRO A 11 -48.34 8.25 -11.31
C PRO A 11 -49.58 9.04 -10.88
N PRO A 12 -49.42 10.24 -10.28
CA PRO A 12 -50.54 11.11 -9.95
C PRO A 12 -51.36 11.42 -11.21
N THR A 13 -52.68 11.39 -11.09
CA THR A 13 -53.61 11.68 -12.19
C THR A 13 -53.38 13.10 -12.73
N GLY A 14 -52.99 13.21 -14.01
CA GLY A 14 -52.84 14.50 -14.69
C GLY A 14 -51.63 14.65 -15.63
N TYR A 15 -50.72 13.68 -15.69
CA TYR A 15 -49.51 13.76 -16.53
C TYR A 15 -49.59 12.91 -17.80
N SER A 16 -49.25 13.50 -18.95
CA SER A 16 -49.25 12.86 -20.27
C SER A 16 -48.09 11.84 -20.42
N PRO A 17 -48.28 10.68 -21.07
CA PRO A 17 -47.30 9.57 -21.07
C PRO A 17 -46.03 9.81 -21.91
N SER A 18 -45.92 10.92 -22.63
CA SER A 18 -44.92 11.10 -23.70
C SER A 18 -43.60 11.74 -23.26
N SER A 19 -43.31 11.87 -21.96
CA SER A 19 -42.17 12.68 -21.49
C SER A 19 -40.94 11.88 -21.02
N PHE A 20 -41.00 10.54 -21.03
CA PHE A 20 -39.96 9.70 -20.39
C PHE A 20 -38.81 9.22 -21.29
N TYR A 21 -38.75 9.64 -22.56
CA TYR A 21 -37.58 9.41 -23.41
C TYR A 21 -36.82 10.71 -23.67
N SER A 22 -36.30 11.31 -22.60
CA SER A 22 -35.15 12.20 -22.73
C SER A 22 -33.91 11.30 -22.67
N ALA A 23 -33.25 11.11 -23.81
CA ALA A 23 -31.90 10.57 -23.84
C ALA A 23 -31.04 11.37 -22.84
N PRO A 24 -30.14 10.73 -22.07
CA PRO A 24 -29.26 11.48 -21.18
C PRO A 24 -28.44 12.48 -22.02
N PRO A 25 -28.22 13.71 -21.53
CA PRO A 25 -27.38 14.66 -22.23
C PRO A 25 -25.99 14.06 -22.38
N THR A 26 -25.43 14.13 -23.59
CA THR A 26 -24.00 13.89 -23.81
C THR A 26 -23.22 14.92 -23.01
N THR A 27 -22.78 14.53 -21.82
CA THR A 27 -21.85 15.33 -21.03
C THR A 27 -20.60 15.54 -21.88
N PRO A 28 -20.21 16.78 -22.26
CA PRO A 28 -18.88 16.97 -22.81
C PRO A 28 -17.92 16.54 -21.71
N GLY A 29 -17.15 15.49 -22.00
CA GLY A 29 -16.18 14.95 -21.07
C GLY A 29 -15.23 16.07 -20.67
N HIS A 30 -15.41 16.62 -19.47
CA HIS A 30 -14.32 17.25 -18.75
C HIS A 30 -13.32 16.15 -18.45
N LEU A 31 -12.51 15.83 -19.46
CA LEU A 31 -11.19 15.26 -19.25
C LEU A 31 -10.46 16.31 -18.40
N ALA A 32 -10.45 16.10 -17.10
CA ALA A 32 -9.49 16.78 -16.24
C ALA A 32 -8.14 16.67 -16.95
N PRO A 33 -7.39 17.78 -17.12
CA PRO A 33 -6.06 17.68 -17.67
C PRO A 33 -5.35 16.61 -16.87
N ARG A 34 -4.86 15.55 -17.54
CA ARG A 34 -3.94 14.61 -16.95
C ARG A 34 -2.70 15.44 -16.66
N ALA A 35 -2.69 16.10 -15.50
CA ALA A 35 -1.52 16.79 -15.01
C ALA A 35 -0.40 15.78 -15.17
N SER A 36 0.60 16.12 -16.00
CA SER A 36 1.81 15.33 -16.00
C SER A 36 2.21 15.24 -14.54
N ALA A 37 2.27 14.02 -14.01
CA ALA A 37 2.60 13.81 -12.61
C ALA A 37 4.06 14.25 -12.47
N VAL A 38 4.28 15.55 -12.27
CA VAL A 38 5.58 16.12 -11.94
C VAL A 38 5.99 15.36 -10.68
N PRO A 39 7.09 14.60 -10.70
CA PRO A 39 7.52 13.86 -9.53
C PRO A 39 7.66 14.86 -8.39
N LEU A 40 6.85 14.70 -7.35
CA LEU A 40 7.00 15.48 -6.13
C LEU A 40 8.38 15.11 -5.55
N HIS A 41 9.24 16.11 -5.40
CA HIS A 41 10.52 15.91 -4.75
C HIS A 41 10.28 15.62 -3.27
N VAL A 42 10.30 14.34 -2.89
CA VAL A 42 10.14 13.93 -1.50
C VAL A 42 11.50 14.02 -0.83
N ASN A 43 11.70 15.03 0.00
CA ASN A 43 12.84 15.09 0.91
C ASN A 43 12.53 14.25 2.14
N TYR A 44 13.32 13.20 2.37
CA TYR A 44 13.22 12.36 3.57
C TYR A 44 14.48 12.53 4.41
N VAL A 45 14.30 12.99 5.64
CA VAL A 45 15.39 13.13 6.62
C VAL A 45 15.08 12.19 7.77
N THR A 46 16.02 11.32 8.11
CA THR A 46 15.94 10.46 9.29
C THR A 46 17.26 10.48 10.03
N LEU A 47 17.20 10.29 11.34
CA LEU A 47 18.38 9.96 12.13
C LEU A 47 18.78 8.52 11.78
N VAL A 48 20.08 8.32 11.56
CA VAL A 48 20.66 7.02 11.22
C VAL A 48 21.74 6.64 12.23
N GLU A 49 21.85 5.35 12.50
CA GLU A 49 22.91 4.76 13.30
C GLU A 49 23.90 4.06 12.36
N PRO A 50 24.92 4.76 11.84
CA PRO A 50 25.69 4.29 10.70
C PRO A 50 26.44 2.98 10.97
N MET A 51 27.05 2.81 12.15
CA MET A 51 27.76 1.57 12.51
C MET A 51 26.80 0.37 12.64
N PHE A 52 25.59 0.60 13.15
CA PHE A 52 24.58 -0.44 13.26
C PHE A 52 24.11 -0.88 11.87
N MET A 53 23.87 0.08 10.98
CA MET A 53 23.56 -0.19 9.57
C MET A 53 24.68 -0.92 8.84
N ASP A 54 25.94 -0.53 9.05
CA ASP A 54 27.10 -1.20 8.45
C ASP A 54 27.18 -2.66 8.91
N HIS A 55 26.93 -2.92 10.20
CA HIS A 55 26.91 -4.30 10.71
C HIS A 55 25.74 -5.11 10.12
N LEU A 56 24.54 -4.53 10.00
CA LEU A 56 23.43 -5.16 9.28
C LEU A 56 23.79 -5.47 7.82
N LEU A 57 24.45 -4.53 7.12
CA LEU A 57 24.82 -4.69 5.72
C LEU A 57 25.73 -5.91 5.50
N LYS A 58 26.63 -6.21 6.45
CA LYS A 58 27.50 -7.39 6.43
C LYS A 58 26.71 -8.71 6.45
N HIS A 59 25.48 -8.70 6.95
CA HIS A 59 24.59 -9.87 6.98
C HIS A 59 23.59 -9.93 5.82
N LYS A 60 23.69 -9.04 4.84
CA LYS A 60 22.76 -9.06 3.71
C LYS A 60 22.81 -10.42 3.00
N GLY A 61 21.64 -11.03 2.81
CA GLY A 61 21.48 -12.37 2.25
C GLY A 61 21.63 -13.51 3.26
N ALA A 62 22.06 -13.25 4.49
CA ALA A 62 22.14 -14.25 5.53
C ALA A 62 20.82 -14.37 6.31
N LYS A 63 20.59 -15.56 6.88
CA LYS A 63 19.55 -15.75 7.88
C LYS A 63 20.00 -15.08 9.18
N ILE A 64 19.17 -14.18 9.70
CA ILE A 64 19.41 -13.49 10.97
C ILE A 64 18.18 -13.58 11.88
N THR A 65 18.42 -13.35 13.16
CA THR A 65 17.36 -13.02 14.11
C THR A 65 17.34 -11.52 14.30
N VAL A 66 16.17 -10.91 14.25
CA VAL A 66 15.96 -9.52 14.67
C VAL A 66 15.06 -9.50 15.89
N VAL A 67 15.49 -8.81 16.94
CA VAL A 67 14.67 -8.55 18.11
C VAL A 67 14.18 -7.12 18.05
N THR A 68 12.85 -7.00 17.98
CA THR A 68 12.14 -5.72 17.93
C THR A 68 11.46 -5.45 19.27
N THR A 69 10.98 -4.22 19.43
CA THR A 69 10.10 -3.83 20.56
C THR A 69 8.82 -4.67 20.63
N ALA A 70 8.37 -5.25 19.52
CA ALA A 70 7.18 -6.11 19.44
C ALA A 70 7.48 -7.61 19.57
N GLY A 71 8.76 -8.01 19.65
CA GLY A 71 9.19 -9.40 19.75
C GLY A 71 10.25 -9.80 18.74
N LYS A 72 10.55 -11.10 18.69
CA LYS A 72 11.60 -11.71 17.86
C LYS A 72 11.05 -12.16 16.52
N VAL A 73 11.79 -11.86 15.45
CA VAL A 73 11.50 -12.30 14.08
C VAL A 73 12.76 -12.89 13.46
N GLU A 74 12.63 -14.04 12.80
CA GLU A 74 13.71 -14.68 12.07
C GLU A 74 13.42 -14.68 10.57
N GLY A 75 14.45 -14.45 9.76
CA GLY A 75 14.32 -14.41 8.31
C GLY A 75 15.63 -14.13 7.60
N ILE A 76 15.60 -14.10 6.27
CA ILE A 76 16.75 -13.72 5.44
C ILE A 76 16.76 -12.20 5.31
N LEU A 77 17.87 -11.55 5.66
CA LEU A 77 18.01 -10.10 5.50
C LEU A 77 18.17 -9.74 4.01
N SER A 78 17.07 -9.44 3.34
CA SER A 78 17.04 -9.16 1.91
C SER A 78 17.33 -7.69 1.58
N GLY A 79 17.07 -6.77 2.50
CA GLY A 79 17.28 -5.34 2.30
C GLY A 79 17.64 -4.58 3.57
N VAL A 80 18.48 -3.55 3.40
CA VAL A 80 18.83 -2.59 4.45
C VAL A 80 18.76 -1.22 3.81
N THR A 81 18.00 -0.30 4.42
CA THR A 81 17.83 1.09 4.01
C THR A 81 17.95 2.01 5.22
N ALA A 82 17.93 3.32 5.01
CA ALA A 82 18.17 4.31 6.07
C ALA A 82 17.13 4.25 7.21
N ASP A 83 15.89 3.86 6.92
CA ASP A 83 14.77 3.89 7.88
C ASP A 83 14.21 2.51 8.22
N HIS A 84 14.51 1.48 7.42
CA HIS A 84 14.02 0.13 7.64
C HIS A 84 14.94 -0.97 7.09
N ILE A 85 14.76 -2.17 7.63
CA ILE A 85 15.29 -3.42 7.08
C ILE A 85 14.16 -4.24 6.46
N GLN A 86 14.52 -5.10 5.52
CA GLN A 86 13.62 -6.06 4.91
C GLN A 86 14.08 -7.47 5.24
N LEU A 87 13.20 -8.25 5.87
CA LEU A 87 13.38 -9.68 6.08
C LEU A 87 12.47 -10.45 5.13
N THR A 88 13.01 -11.46 4.46
CA THR A 88 12.19 -12.47 3.78
C THR A 88 11.90 -13.60 4.77
N VAL A 89 10.61 -13.83 5.05
CA VAL A 89 10.11 -14.81 6.02
C VAL A 89 9.24 -15.85 5.32
N GLY A 90 9.40 -17.12 5.68
CA GLY A 90 8.69 -18.23 5.02
C GLY A 90 9.05 -18.33 3.53
N ASP A 91 8.06 -18.64 2.69
CA ASP A 91 8.30 -18.91 1.27
C ASP A 91 8.51 -17.64 0.44
N ASN A 92 7.82 -16.53 0.75
CA ASN A 92 7.98 -15.28 -0.02
C ASN A 92 7.43 -14.00 0.65
N LYS A 93 7.34 -13.96 1.99
CA LYS A 93 6.80 -12.77 2.67
C LYS A 93 7.91 -11.75 2.92
N ALA A 94 7.82 -10.57 2.31
CA ALA A 94 8.69 -9.45 2.59
C ALA A 94 8.16 -8.66 3.81
N LEU A 95 8.89 -8.71 4.92
CA LEU A 95 8.59 -7.97 6.14
C LEU A 95 9.51 -6.77 6.24
N HIS A 96 8.93 -5.57 6.24
CA HIS A 96 9.65 -4.31 6.44
C HIS A 96 9.56 -3.90 7.90
N ILE A 97 10.71 -3.80 8.57
CA ILE A 97 10.83 -3.45 9.98
C ILE A 97 11.54 -2.11 10.07
N ARG A 98 10.90 -1.11 10.68
CA ARG A 98 11.53 0.19 10.94
C ARG A 98 12.79 -0.01 11.78
N LEU A 99 13.90 0.61 11.38
CA LEU A 99 15.18 0.50 12.08
C LEU A 99 15.04 0.99 13.53
N ALA A 100 14.26 2.06 13.75
CA ALA A 100 13.94 2.60 15.07
C ALA A 100 13.15 1.65 15.99
N GLN A 101 12.68 0.50 15.50
CA GLN A 101 12.00 -0.52 16.30
C GLN A 101 12.86 -1.75 16.56
N VAL A 102 14.07 -1.81 15.96
CA VAL A 102 15.03 -2.88 16.19
C VAL A 102 15.80 -2.56 17.46
N VAL A 103 15.81 -3.50 18.41
CA VAL A 103 16.59 -3.40 19.65
C VAL A 103 17.99 -3.97 19.42
N TYR A 104 18.07 -5.17 18.81
CA TYR A 104 19.32 -5.80 18.40
C TYR A 104 19.06 -6.87 17.33
N PHE A 105 20.13 -7.41 16.75
CA PHE A 105 20.06 -8.57 15.86
C PHE A 105 21.17 -9.59 16.20
N GLU A 106 20.92 -10.86 15.87
CA GLU A 106 21.88 -11.94 15.96
C GLU A 106 22.28 -12.32 14.53
N GLY A 107 23.58 -12.26 14.23
CA GLY A 107 24.17 -12.60 12.94
C GLY A 107 25.40 -13.49 13.09
N VAL A 108 25.98 -13.89 11.97
CA VAL A 108 27.20 -14.72 11.94
C VAL A 108 28.42 -13.88 12.33
N PRO A 109 29.34 -14.33 13.20
CA PRO A 109 30.55 -13.56 13.49
C PRO A 109 31.35 -13.24 12.21
N TYR A 110 31.85 -12.00 12.14
CA TYR A 110 32.65 -11.44 11.03
C TYR A 110 34.07 -11.17 11.49
#